data_AF-A0A8U0QKU5-F1
#
_entry.id   AF-A0A8U0QKU5-F1
#
_cell.length_a   1.000
_cell.length_b   1.000
_cell.length_c   1.000
_cell.angle_alpha   90.00
_cell.angle_beta   90.00
_cell.angle_gamma   90.00
#
_symmetry.space_group_name_H-M   'P 1'
#
loop_
_entity.id
_entity.type
_entity.pdbx_description
1 polymer ?
#
loop_
_entity_poly.entity_id
_entity_poly.type
_entity_poly.pdbx_seq_one_letter_code
_entity_poly.pdbx_strand_id
1 'polypeptide(L)'
;MSRIGGLLRRSFGLIKEHVGTDHLGNKYYLQPEQKTWTGRIVRAKRMVVAVNPTEFEYLEGNIPSEWDAWIRGRRKQPPSIEELVKNQHYREHIKGKAREVDERELALQAKEYKEGLVARPAQTIAKGHAAATSFGQPETSEEPVSTANTFQPGSWIPAAKK
;
A
#
# COMPACT_ATOMS: atom_id res chain seq x y z
N MET A 1 21.13 -15.07 31.72
CA MET A 1 20.46 -16.13 30.93
C MET A 1 19.18 -16.54 31.64
N SER A 2 18.07 -15.84 31.36
CA SER A 2 16.84 -15.93 32.17
C SER A 2 16.14 -17.29 31.97
N ARG A 3 16.07 -18.09 33.05
CA ARG A 3 15.51 -19.46 33.06
C ARG A 3 13.99 -19.51 32.79
N ILE A 4 13.32 -18.37 32.90
CA ILE A 4 11.86 -18.23 32.77
C ILE A 4 11.40 -18.38 31.31
N GLY A 5 12.23 -17.97 30.34
CA GLY A 5 11.89 -18.09 28.92
C GLY A 5 11.86 -19.53 28.38
N GLY A 6 12.52 -20.48 29.06
CA GLY A 6 12.59 -21.88 28.63
C GLY A 6 11.30 -22.68 28.87
N LEU A 7 10.54 -22.34 29.93
CA LEU A 7 9.27 -23.00 30.27
C LEU A 7 8.12 -22.55 29.35
N LEU A 8 8.11 -21.27 28.95
CA LEU A 8 7.14 -20.73 28.00
C LEU A 8 7.33 -21.32 26.59
N ARG A 9 8.58 -21.59 26.15
CA ARG A 9 8.88 -22.27 24.86
C ARG A 9 8.27 -23.66 24.73
N ARG A 10 7.97 -24.32 25.85
CA ARG A 10 7.57 -25.74 25.90
C ARG A 10 6.07 -25.95 25.90
N SER A 11 5.29 -24.94 26.30
CA SER A 11 3.84 -25.03 26.56
C SER A 11 3.00 -24.14 25.64
N PHE A 12 3.49 -22.96 25.30
CA PHE A 12 2.83 -22.04 24.38
C PHE A 12 3.70 -21.92 23.13
N GLY A 13 3.07 -21.92 21.95
CA GLY A 13 3.75 -21.87 20.67
C GLY A 13 4.72 -20.68 20.52
N LEU A 14 5.36 -20.64 19.35
CA LEU A 14 6.38 -19.69 18.93
C LEU A 14 6.36 -18.34 19.66
N ILE A 15 7.43 -18.05 20.41
CA ILE A 15 7.59 -16.77 21.10
C ILE A 15 7.68 -15.65 20.05
N LYS A 16 6.91 -14.59 20.26
CA LYS A 16 6.93 -13.35 19.47
C LYS A 16 7.36 -12.21 20.39
N GLU A 17 8.39 -11.48 20.01
CA GLU A 17 8.87 -10.29 20.72
C GLU A 17 8.22 -9.06 20.11
N HIS A 18 7.59 -8.23 20.94
CA HIS A 18 7.02 -6.95 20.48
C HIS A 18 8.13 -5.94 20.25
N VAL A 19 8.21 -5.40 19.04
CA VAL A 19 9.28 -4.49 18.62
C VAL A 19 8.82 -3.03 18.68
N GLY A 20 7.61 -2.75 18.21
CA GLY A 20 7.10 -1.38 18.14
C GLY A 20 5.71 -1.28 17.52
N THR A 21 5.21 -0.05 17.52
CA THR A 21 3.89 0.32 17.02
C THR A 21 3.96 1.56 16.14
N ASP A 22 3.10 1.61 15.12
CA ASP A 22 3.05 2.71 14.17
C ASP A 22 2.12 3.84 14.59
N HIS A 23 2.21 4.95 13.88
CA HIS A 23 1.20 6.02 13.91
C HIS A 23 -0.20 5.53 13.50
N LEU A 24 -0.31 4.44 12.73
CA LEU A 24 -1.59 3.79 12.36
C LEU A 24 -2.08 2.80 13.44
N GLY A 25 -1.30 2.55 14.49
CA GLY A 25 -1.59 1.59 15.55
C GLY A 25 -1.22 0.13 15.24
N ASN A 26 -0.68 -0.15 14.05
CA ASN A 26 -0.20 -1.49 13.68
C ASN A 26 0.90 -1.93 14.64
N LYS A 27 0.90 -3.22 15.02
CA LYS A 27 1.88 -3.79 15.97
C LYS A 27 2.84 -4.71 15.27
N TYR A 28 4.13 -4.54 15.56
CA TYR A 28 5.21 -5.27 14.91
C TYR A 28 5.90 -6.23 15.86
N TYR A 29 6.12 -7.44 15.36
CA TYR A 29 6.70 -8.53 16.13
C TYR A 29 7.88 -9.15 15.41
N LEU A 30 8.93 -9.44 16.19
CA LEU A 30 10.06 -10.27 15.78
C LEU A 30 9.87 -11.66 16.37
N GLN A 31 9.85 -12.67 15.51
CA GLN A 31 9.91 -14.05 15.93
C GLN A 31 11.36 -14.51 15.82
N PRO A 32 12.08 -14.74 16.92
CA PRO A 32 13.45 -15.23 16.87
C PRO A 32 13.49 -16.68 16.40
N GLU A 33 14.68 -17.13 15.97
CA GLU A 33 14.91 -18.52 15.62
C GLU A 33 14.67 -19.42 16.84
N GLN A 34 13.81 -20.42 16.67
CA GLN A 34 13.45 -21.32 17.75
C GLN A 34 13.18 -22.74 17.26
N LYS A 35 13.61 -23.70 18.07
CA LYS A 35 13.26 -25.11 17.90
C LYS A 35 11.91 -25.36 18.56
N THR A 36 10.97 -25.86 17.76
CA THR A 36 9.68 -26.34 18.26
C THR A 36 9.87 -27.64 19.03
N TRP A 37 8.87 -28.03 19.82
CA TRP A 37 8.88 -29.31 20.55
C TRP A 37 9.05 -30.52 19.62
N THR A 38 8.53 -30.43 18.39
CA THR A 38 8.67 -31.46 17.34
C THR A 38 10.05 -31.46 16.65
N GLY A 39 11.00 -30.66 17.13
CA GLY A 39 12.35 -30.59 16.57
C GLY A 39 12.47 -29.73 15.30
N ARG A 40 11.38 -29.22 14.74
CA ARG A 40 11.41 -28.33 13.58
C ARG A 40 12.02 -26.98 13.97
N ILE A 41 13.05 -26.57 13.22
CA ILE A 41 13.66 -25.25 13.35
C ILE A 41 12.78 -24.24 12.64
N VAL A 42 12.27 -23.26 13.39
CA VAL A 42 11.56 -22.13 12.82
C VAL A 42 12.53 -20.98 12.65
N ARG A 43 12.70 -20.54 11.41
CA ARG A 43 13.54 -19.40 11.05
C ARG A 43 13.00 -18.11 11.66
N ALA A 44 13.89 -17.15 11.86
CA ALA A 44 13.48 -15.83 12.30
C ALA A 44 12.53 -15.20 11.26
N LYS A 45 11.42 -14.65 11.73
CA LYS A 45 10.41 -14.00 10.87
C LYS A 45 9.97 -12.69 11.50
N ARG A 46 9.71 -11.69 10.65
CA ARG A 46 9.12 -10.41 11.04
C ARG A 46 7.64 -10.44 10.66
N MET A 47 6.77 -10.01 11.56
CA MET A 47 5.33 -10.06 11.38
C MET A 47 4.67 -8.76 11.81
N VAL A 48 3.59 -8.43 11.11
CA VAL A 48 2.70 -7.31 11.45
C VAL A 48 1.37 -7.89 11.90
N VAL A 49 0.79 -7.27 12.92
CA VAL A 49 -0.61 -7.44 13.30
C VAL A 49 -1.29 -6.11 13.02
N ALA A 50 -2.15 -6.10 12.00
CA ALA A 50 -2.93 -4.93 11.63
C ALA A 50 -3.96 -4.60 12.71
N VAL A 51 -4.30 -3.33 12.85
CA VAL A 51 -5.36 -2.87 13.77
C VAL A 51 -6.72 -3.37 13.31
N ASN A 52 -6.98 -3.29 12.00
CA ASN A 52 -8.22 -3.77 11.40
C ASN A 52 -8.07 -5.25 11.05
N PRO A 53 -8.90 -6.14 11.64
CA PRO A 53 -8.78 -7.58 11.43
C PRO A 53 -9.42 -8.07 10.12
N THR A 54 -10.19 -7.22 9.44
CA THR A 54 -10.87 -7.53 8.19
C THR A 54 -9.86 -7.57 7.04
N GLU A 55 -9.55 -8.79 6.58
CA GLU A 55 -8.54 -9.03 5.52
C GLU A 55 -8.84 -8.30 4.21
N PHE A 56 -10.13 -8.06 3.91
CA PHE A 56 -10.58 -7.36 2.71
C PHE A 56 -10.40 -5.83 2.77
N GLU A 57 -10.16 -5.25 3.95
CA GLU A 57 -9.88 -3.81 4.12
C GLU A 57 -8.39 -3.48 4.03
N TYR A 58 -7.55 -4.48 3.71
CA TYR A 58 -6.15 -4.23 3.46
C TYR A 58 -5.97 -3.44 2.16
N LEU A 59 -5.74 -2.14 2.29
CA LEU A 59 -5.40 -1.24 1.20
C LEU A 59 -3.89 -1.07 1.11
N GLU A 60 -3.39 -0.96 -0.13
CA GLU A 60 -2.00 -0.58 -0.38
C GLU A 60 -1.73 0.79 0.27
N GLY A 61 -0.81 0.82 1.25
CA GLY A 61 -0.49 2.03 2.03
C GLY A 61 -0.85 1.95 3.52
N ASN A 62 -1.52 0.88 3.98
CA ASN A 62 -1.82 0.67 5.41
C ASN A 62 -0.58 0.35 6.27
N ILE A 63 0.59 0.14 5.66
CA ILE A 63 1.87 -0.08 6.33
C ILE A 63 2.82 1.05 5.92
N PRO A 64 3.42 1.81 6.86
CA PRO A 64 4.47 2.77 6.57
C PRO A 64 5.66 2.13 5.86
N SER A 65 6.27 2.84 4.92
CA SER A 65 7.30 2.29 4.04
C SER A 65 8.55 1.84 4.81
N GLU A 66 8.86 2.48 5.93
CA GLU A 66 9.98 2.17 6.81
C GLU A 66 9.80 0.81 7.48
N TRP A 67 8.59 0.54 7.96
CA TRP A 67 8.23 -0.75 8.56
C TRP A 67 8.10 -1.85 7.52
N ASP A 68 7.58 -1.53 6.34
CA ASP A 68 7.54 -2.43 5.21
C ASP A 68 8.97 -2.85 4.77
N ALA A 69 9.91 -1.90 4.73
CA ALA A 69 11.32 -2.19 4.48
C ALA A 69 11.96 -3.07 5.56
N TRP A 70 11.57 -2.88 6.82
CA TRP A 70 12.01 -3.76 7.91
C TRP A 70 11.40 -5.16 7.78
N ILE A 71 10.10 -5.32 7.57
CA ILE A 71 9.47 -6.65 7.43
C ILE A 71 10.10 -7.44 6.28
N ARG A 72 10.34 -6.79 5.13
CA ARG A 72 10.96 -7.43 3.97
C ARG A 72 12.44 -7.75 4.14
N GLY A 73 13.08 -7.37 5.25
CA GLY A 73 14.49 -7.67 5.47
C GLY A 73 15.46 -6.65 4.89
N ARG A 74 14.99 -5.58 4.23
CA ARG A 74 15.87 -4.54 3.64
C ARG A 74 16.61 -3.76 4.73
N ARG A 75 15.93 -3.49 5.86
CA ARG A 75 16.52 -2.88 7.06
C ARG A 75 16.77 -3.93 8.14
N LYS A 76 17.89 -3.85 8.87
CA LYS A 76 18.17 -4.75 10.00
C LYS A 76 17.48 -4.29 11.29
N GLN A 77 17.53 -2.99 11.56
CA GLN A 77 16.96 -2.36 12.74
C GLN A 77 15.52 -1.86 12.44
N PRO A 78 14.60 -1.91 13.41
CA PRO A 78 13.29 -1.31 13.28
C PRO A 78 13.40 0.21 13.18
N PRO A 79 12.46 0.88 12.51
CA PRO A 79 12.45 2.34 12.44
C PRO A 79 12.11 2.96 13.81
N SER A 80 12.61 4.17 14.03
CA SER A 80 12.28 4.97 15.23
C SER A 80 11.00 5.78 15.00
N ILE A 81 10.25 6.05 16.07
CA ILE A 81 9.03 6.85 16.01
C ILE A 81 9.31 8.28 15.48
N GLU A 82 10.45 8.86 15.85
CA GLU A 82 10.87 10.19 15.40
C GLU A 82 11.16 10.21 13.90
N GLU A 83 11.74 9.14 13.37
CA GLU A 83 12.00 8.99 11.93
C GLU A 83 10.68 8.96 11.16
N LEU A 84 9.70 8.20 11.65
CA LEU A 84 8.37 8.09 11.03
C LEU A 84 7.67 9.46 10.97
N VAL A 85 7.68 10.20 12.08
CA VAL A 85 7.06 11.54 12.15
C VAL A 85 7.77 12.52 11.21
N LYS A 86 9.10 12.52 11.18
CA LYS A 86 9.88 13.37 10.28
C LYS A 86 9.58 13.06 8.81
N ASN A 87 9.50 11.78 8.44
CA ASN A 87 9.22 11.37 7.08
C ASN A 87 7.78 11.70 6.68
N GLN A 88 6.82 11.60 7.60
CA GLN A 88 5.44 12.01 7.37
C GLN A 88 5.35 13.51 7.04
N HIS A 89 5.97 14.36 7.85
CA HIS A 89 6.05 15.80 7.56
C HIS A 89 6.75 16.09 6.24
N TYR A 90 7.82 15.36 5.92
CA TYR A 90 8.52 15.51 4.65
C TYR A 90 7.62 15.18 3.45
N ARG A 91 6.83 14.11 3.53
CA ARG A 91 5.86 13.73 2.48
C ARG A 91 4.79 14.80 2.29
N GLU A 92 4.23 15.31 3.38
CA GLU A 92 3.21 16.37 3.34
C GLU A 92 3.77 17.66 2.72
N HIS A 93 4.99 18.04 3.10
CA HIS A 93 5.66 19.20 2.56
C HIS A 93 5.96 19.07 1.05
N ILE A 94 6.43 17.91 0.58
CA ILE A 94 6.60 17.67 -0.86
C ILE A 94 5.26 17.74 -1.58
N LYS A 95 4.20 17.16 -1.02
CA LYS A 95 2.86 17.20 -1.62
C LYS A 95 2.35 18.63 -1.76
N GLY A 96 2.61 19.50 -0.77
CA GLY A 96 2.32 20.93 -0.86
C GLY A 96 3.09 21.59 -2.01
N LYS A 97 4.41 21.41 -2.06
CA LYS A 97 5.26 21.96 -3.13
C LYS A 97 4.88 21.46 -4.53
N ALA A 98 4.52 20.19 -4.66
CA ALA A 98 4.08 19.63 -5.93
C ALA A 98 2.83 20.36 -6.43
N ARG A 99 1.82 20.56 -5.57
CA ARG A 99 0.61 21.32 -5.92
C ARG A 99 0.93 22.75 -6.34
N GLU A 100 1.82 23.43 -5.60
CA GLU A 100 2.23 24.79 -5.97
C GLU A 100 2.91 24.85 -7.35
N VAL A 101 3.72 23.85 -7.69
CA VAL A 101 4.36 23.75 -9.01
C VAL A 101 3.33 23.46 -10.09
N ASP A 102 2.41 22.51 -9.85
CA ASP A 102 1.34 22.17 -10.79
C ASP A 102 0.45 23.39 -11.09
N GLU A 103 0.07 24.17 -10.07
CA GLU A 103 -0.72 25.39 -10.24
C GLU A 103 0.02 26.46 -11.05
N ARG A 104 1.33 26.62 -10.81
CA ARG A 104 2.17 27.55 -11.58
C ARG A 104 2.29 27.10 -13.03
N GLU A 105 2.49 25.82 -13.28
CA GLU A 105 2.57 25.24 -14.62
C GLU A 105 1.27 25.43 -15.38
N LEU A 106 0.12 25.13 -14.76
CA LEU A 106 -1.21 25.37 -15.35
C LEU A 106 -1.44 26.85 -15.68
N ALA A 107 -1.02 27.76 -14.79
CA ALA A 107 -1.15 29.20 -15.03
C ALA A 107 -0.25 29.69 -16.18
N LEU A 108 0.96 29.16 -16.31
CA LEU A 108 1.86 29.46 -17.43
C LEU A 108 1.28 28.91 -18.74
N GLN A 109 0.84 27.66 -18.74
CA GLN A 109 0.21 27.03 -19.90
C GLN A 109 -1.02 27.83 -20.37
N ALA A 110 -1.84 28.32 -19.43
CA ALA A 110 -2.99 29.16 -19.74
C ALA A 110 -2.61 30.52 -20.37
N LYS A 111 -1.45 31.09 -20.01
CA LYS A 111 -0.92 32.31 -20.65
C LYS A 111 -0.39 32.01 -22.05
N GLU A 112 0.39 30.96 -22.21
CA GLU A 112 0.91 30.51 -23.51
C GLU A 112 -0.22 30.23 -24.51
N TYR A 113 -1.34 29.64 -24.05
CA TYR A 113 -2.54 29.46 -24.87
C TYR A 113 -3.25 30.76 -25.24
N LYS A 114 -3.18 31.81 -24.41
CA LYS A 114 -3.74 33.14 -24.75
C LYS A 114 -2.86 33.86 -25.76
N GLU A 115 -1.54 33.70 -25.64
CA GLU A 115 -0.55 34.30 -26.53
C GLU A 115 -0.42 33.53 -27.86
N GLY A 116 -0.93 32.29 -27.93
CA GLY A 116 -0.90 31.46 -29.13
C GLY A 116 0.45 30.81 -29.41
N LEU A 117 1.35 30.79 -28.43
CA LEU A 117 2.67 30.14 -28.52
C LEU A 117 2.57 28.61 -28.55
N VAL A 118 1.52 28.06 -27.93
CA VAL A 118 1.26 26.62 -27.85
C VAL A 118 -0.15 26.32 -28.39
N ALA A 119 -0.27 25.30 -29.24
CA ALA A 119 -1.57 24.85 -29.72
C ALA A 119 -2.32 24.13 -28.60
N ARG A 120 -3.59 24.48 -28.38
CA ARG A 120 -4.45 23.72 -27.47
C ARG A 120 -4.56 22.28 -27.98
N PRO A 121 -4.42 21.25 -27.13
CA PRO A 121 -4.67 19.88 -27.56
C PRO A 121 -6.11 19.84 -28.08
N ALA A 122 -6.25 19.53 -29.37
CA ALA A 122 -7.56 19.40 -29.96
C ALA A 122 -8.31 18.31 -29.19
N GLN A 123 -9.47 18.64 -28.61
CA GLN A 123 -10.39 17.64 -28.08
C GLN A 123 -10.94 16.88 -29.29
N THR A 124 -10.20 15.89 -29.77
CA THR A 124 -10.66 15.00 -30.81
C THR A 124 -11.71 14.09 -30.20
N ILE A 125 -12.98 14.45 -30.38
CA ILE A 125 -14.08 13.55 -30.13
C ILE A 125 -13.99 12.48 -31.24
N ALA A 126 -13.22 11.43 -30.99
CA ALA A 126 -13.31 10.23 -31.81
C ALA A 126 -14.78 9.78 -31.74
N LYS A 127 -15.50 9.81 -32.88
CA LYS A 127 -16.87 9.30 -32.96
C LYS A 127 -16.82 7.96 -33.67
N GLY A 128 -17.46 6.93 -33.10
CA GLY A 128 -17.56 5.59 -33.66
C GLY A 128 -16.98 4.49 -32.77
N HIS A 129 -16.79 3.29 -33.32
CA HIS A 129 -16.29 2.12 -32.58
C HIS A 129 -14.89 2.33 -31.96
N ALA A 130 -14.06 3.21 -32.52
CA ALA A 130 -12.74 3.57 -32.00
C ALA A 130 -12.78 4.53 -30.80
N ALA A 131 -13.96 5.05 -30.45
CA ALA A 131 -14.17 5.93 -29.30
C ALA A 131 -14.37 5.18 -27.97
N ALA A 132 -14.56 3.86 -28.03
CA ALA A 132 -14.75 3.04 -26.83
C ALA A 132 -13.42 2.94 -26.07
N THR A 133 -13.24 3.76 -25.03
CA THR A 133 -12.10 3.66 -24.11
C THR A 133 -12.32 2.50 -23.15
N SER A 134 -11.95 1.27 -23.54
CA SER A 134 -11.98 0.11 -22.64
C SER A 134 -10.90 0.17 -21.55
N PHE A 135 -9.90 1.02 -21.73
CA PHE A 135 -8.75 1.16 -20.83
C PHE A 135 -8.99 2.28 -19.80
N GLY A 136 -8.96 1.93 -18.52
CA GLY A 136 -9.05 2.90 -17.43
C GLY A 136 -10.47 3.31 -17.02
N GLN A 137 -11.51 2.57 -17.39
CA GLN A 137 -12.82 2.78 -16.78
C GLN A 137 -12.75 2.43 -15.28
N PRO A 138 -13.15 3.34 -14.38
CA PRO A 138 -13.01 3.14 -12.94
C PRO A 138 -13.99 2.11 -12.37
N GLU A 139 -15.05 1.78 -13.11
CA GLU A 139 -16.10 0.88 -12.67
C GLU A 139 -15.98 -0.48 -13.37
N THR A 140 -15.67 -1.52 -12.59
CA THR A 140 -15.75 -2.90 -13.06
C THR A 140 -17.22 -3.31 -13.06
N SER A 141 -17.81 -3.54 -14.23
CA SER A 141 -19.17 -4.05 -14.33
C SER A 141 -19.25 -5.53 -13.93
N GLU A 142 -20.35 -5.94 -13.31
CA GLU A 142 -20.65 -7.37 -13.06
C GLU A 142 -20.99 -8.11 -14.36
N GLU A 143 -21.57 -7.40 -15.32
CA GLU A 143 -21.94 -7.95 -16.62
C GLU A 143 -20.74 -7.99 -17.59
N PRO A 144 -20.55 -9.09 -18.33
CA PRO A 144 -19.50 -9.19 -19.34
C PRO A 144 -19.83 -8.30 -20.55
N VAL A 145 -18.82 -7.62 -21.10
CA VAL A 145 -18.96 -6.75 -22.27
C VAL A 145 -18.09 -7.27 -23.41
N SER A 146 -18.63 -7.34 -24.62
CA SER A 146 -17.91 -7.72 -25.83
C SER A 146 -17.85 -6.54 -26.80
N THR A 147 -16.65 -6.07 -27.14
CA THR A 147 -16.42 -5.04 -28.16
C THR A 147 -15.54 -5.61 -29.26
N ALA A 148 -16.12 -5.80 -30.46
CA ALA A 148 -15.46 -6.39 -31.62
C ALA A 148 -14.72 -7.70 -31.28
N ASN A 149 -13.38 -7.70 -31.27
CA ASN A 149 -12.55 -8.87 -30.96
C ASN A 149 -12.07 -8.94 -29.50
N THR A 150 -12.50 -8.01 -28.65
CA THR A 150 -12.09 -7.95 -27.24
C THR A 150 -13.27 -8.28 -26.34
N PHE A 151 -13.15 -9.38 -25.60
CA PHE A 151 -14.09 -9.77 -24.56
C PHE A 151 -13.55 -9.32 -23.20
N GLN A 152 -14.33 -8.52 -22.47
CA GLN A 152 -14.05 -8.15 -21.08
C GLN A 152 -14.98 -8.95 -20.16
N PRO A 153 -14.45 -9.89 -19.35
CA PRO A 153 -15.26 -10.61 -18.38
C PRO A 153 -15.71 -9.65 -17.27
N GLY A 154 -16.95 -9.83 -16.78
CA GLY A 154 -17.44 -9.11 -15.62
C GLY A 154 -16.70 -9.49 -14.34
N SER A 155 -16.60 -8.57 -13.39
CA SER A 155 -16.01 -8.85 -12.08
C SER A 155 -17.04 -9.45 -11.12
N TRP A 156 -16.67 -10.50 -10.40
CA TRP A 156 -17.54 -11.10 -9.40
C TRP A 156 -17.34 -10.40 -8.05
N ILE A 157 -18.41 -9.84 -7.49
CA ILE A 157 -18.41 -9.21 -6.17
C ILE A 157 -19.14 -10.13 -5.19
N PRO A 158 -18.48 -10.63 -4.13
CA PRO A 158 -19.13 -11.50 -3.15
C PRO A 158 -20.25 -10.74 -2.43
N ALA A 159 -21.41 -11.39 -2.25
CA ALA A 159 -22.52 -10.83 -1.49
C ALA A 159 -22.10 -10.57 -0.03
N ALA A 160 -22.40 -9.37 0.48
CA ALA A 160 -22.18 -9.05 1.89
C ALA A 160 -22.99 -10.02 2.77
N LYS A 161 -22.33 -10.62 3.78
CA LYS A 161 -22.99 -11.50 4.75
C LYS A 161 -24.02 -10.68 5.55
N LYS A 162 -25.28 -11.10 5.52
CA LYS A 162 -26.35 -10.58 6.39
C LYS A 162 -26.10 -10.96 7.85
#